data_AF-A0A8C5T3Y3-F1
#
_entry.id   AF-A0A8C5T3Y3-F1
#
_cell.length_a   1.000
_cell.length_b   1.000
_cell.length_c   1.000
_cell.angle_alpha   90.00
_cell.angle_beta   90.00
_cell.angle_gamma   90.00
#
_symmetry.space_group_name_H-M   'P 1'
#
loop_
_entity.id
_entity.type
_entity.pdbx_description
1 polymer ?
#
loop_
_entity_poly.entity_id
_entity_poly.type
_entity_poly.pdbx_seq_one_letter_code
_entity_poly.pdbx_strand_id
1 'polypeptide(L)'
;MANQLRERHQSLKKKYRELIDGDPSLPPEKRKQANLAQLLSEAQDRNKHLGEEIGELQQRLGEVQGDNKLLRMTIAKQRLGDDEVGARHFAAHEREDLVQQLEKAREQIETLRYDLQAALDELQDVKEERSVYQDKSDRLNQELNHVLGGHENRIIDIDALCMENRYLQERLKQLQEEVNLLKSSITKYKNALERRKNSKTHSRSSSSALTGVLSAKQVQELLSEDHGCSLPATPQSISDLKSLATALLETIHEKNMVIQHQRQTNKILGNRVAELEKKLRTLEIAGLWSLPG
;
A
#
# COMPACT_ATOMS: atom_id res chain seq x y z
N MET A 1 36.35 -20.66 -55.29
CA MET A 1 34.95 -20.66 -54.78
C MET A 1 34.88 -20.90 -53.27
N ALA A 2 35.54 -21.94 -52.71
CA ALA A 2 35.50 -22.22 -51.27
C ALA A 2 36.09 -21.10 -50.36
N ASN A 3 37.19 -20.47 -50.77
CA ASN A 3 37.82 -19.38 -49.98
C ASN A 3 36.95 -18.12 -49.91
N GLN A 4 36.28 -17.75 -51.00
CA GLN A 4 35.34 -16.62 -51.02
C GLN A 4 34.11 -16.87 -50.14
N LEU A 5 33.64 -18.12 -50.09
CA LEU A 5 32.54 -18.50 -49.19
C LEU A 5 32.99 -18.45 -47.72
N ARG A 6 34.23 -18.84 -47.44
CA ARG A 6 34.84 -18.80 -46.10
C ARG A 6 35.06 -17.36 -45.61
N GLU A 7 35.52 -16.46 -46.48
CA GLU A 7 35.65 -15.03 -46.19
C GLU A 7 34.29 -14.36 -46.00
N ARG A 8 33.30 -14.67 -46.85
CA ARG A 8 31.91 -14.20 -46.64
C ARG A 8 31.36 -14.69 -45.31
N HIS A 9 31.60 -15.94 -44.95
CA HIS A 9 31.11 -16.48 -43.68
C HIS A 9 31.84 -15.86 -42.48
N GLN A 10 33.16 -15.63 -42.55
CA GLN A 10 33.92 -14.95 -41.49
C GLN A 10 33.51 -13.49 -41.34
N SER A 11 33.30 -12.76 -42.43
CA SER A 11 32.83 -11.37 -42.39
C SER A 11 31.41 -11.25 -41.85
N LEU A 12 30.50 -12.16 -42.23
CA LEU A 12 29.17 -12.25 -41.61
C LEU A 12 29.27 -12.54 -40.12
N LYS A 13 30.08 -13.54 -39.73
CA LYS A 13 30.27 -13.91 -38.32
C LYS A 13 30.91 -12.79 -37.49
N LYS A 14 31.69 -11.91 -38.11
CA LYS A 14 32.24 -10.71 -37.48
C LYS A 14 31.16 -9.65 -37.29
N LYS A 15 30.39 -9.34 -38.34
CA LYS A 15 29.24 -8.40 -38.26
C LYS A 15 28.18 -8.84 -37.25
N TYR A 16 27.84 -10.12 -37.20
CA TYR A 16 26.89 -10.66 -36.23
C TYR A 16 27.40 -10.55 -34.80
N ARG A 17 28.71 -10.71 -34.56
CA ARG A 17 29.29 -10.48 -33.23
C ARG A 17 29.26 -9.02 -32.83
N GLU A 18 29.59 -8.11 -33.75
CA GLU A 18 29.52 -6.66 -33.49
C GLU A 18 28.08 -6.18 -33.18
N LEU A 19 27.08 -6.74 -33.85
CA LEU A 19 25.65 -6.46 -33.58
C LEU A 19 25.16 -7.00 -32.22
N ILE A 20 25.70 -8.13 -31.75
CA ILE A 20 25.28 -8.77 -30.50
C ILE A 20 26.04 -8.17 -29.29
N ASP A 21 27.33 -7.92 -29.45
CA ASP A 21 28.22 -7.59 -28.34
C ASP A 21 28.38 -6.09 -28.09
N GLY A 22 27.95 -5.21 -28.99
CA GLY A 22 28.01 -3.74 -28.84
C GLY A 22 29.43 -3.20 -28.63
N ASP A 23 29.57 -1.91 -28.28
CA ASP A 23 30.88 -1.30 -27.99
C ASP A 23 31.57 -2.00 -26.78
N PRO A 24 32.75 -2.63 -26.96
CA PRO A 24 33.47 -3.32 -25.91
C PRO A 24 33.82 -2.46 -24.68
N SER A 25 33.80 -1.13 -24.80
CA SER A 25 34.12 -0.19 -23.73
C SER A 25 33.05 -0.09 -22.63
N LEU A 26 31.82 -0.53 -22.90
CA LEU A 26 30.68 -0.38 -21.98
C LEU A 26 30.33 -1.68 -21.24
N PRO A 27 29.73 -1.64 -20.04
CA PRO A 27 29.20 -2.84 -19.35
C PRO A 27 28.10 -3.54 -20.16
N PRO A 28 27.95 -4.87 -20.07
CA PRO A 28 27.02 -5.65 -20.90
C PRO A 28 25.54 -5.21 -20.80
N GLU A 29 25.11 -4.68 -19.66
CA GLU A 29 23.77 -4.12 -19.49
C GLU A 29 23.57 -2.81 -20.28
N LYS A 30 24.58 -1.93 -20.29
CA LYS A 30 24.55 -0.66 -21.04
C LYS A 30 24.63 -0.87 -22.55
N ARG A 31 25.28 -1.95 -23.02
CA ARG A 31 25.34 -2.31 -24.45
C ARG A 31 23.99 -2.77 -25.00
N LYS A 32 23.26 -3.60 -24.24
CA LYS A 32 21.90 -4.02 -24.62
C LYS A 32 20.96 -2.82 -24.70
N GLN A 33 21.08 -1.87 -23.78
CA GLN A 33 20.30 -0.63 -23.80
C GLN A 33 20.65 0.26 -25.00
N ALA A 34 21.94 0.42 -25.32
CA ALA A 34 22.38 1.20 -26.48
C ALA A 34 21.91 0.59 -27.82
N ASN A 35 22.02 -0.73 -27.98
CA ASN A 35 21.53 -1.42 -29.18
C ASN A 35 20.00 -1.34 -29.33
N LEU A 36 19.26 -1.44 -28.22
CA LEU A 36 17.81 -1.28 -28.23
C LEU A 36 17.40 0.16 -28.61
N ALA A 37 18.10 1.16 -28.06
CA ALA A 37 17.86 2.56 -28.39
C ALA A 37 18.13 2.86 -29.87
N GLN A 38 19.22 2.30 -30.43
CA GLN A 38 19.51 2.42 -31.85
C GLN A 38 18.43 1.75 -32.72
N LEU A 39 18.00 0.53 -32.37
CA LEU A 39 16.94 -0.17 -33.10
C LEU A 39 15.60 0.60 -33.05
N LEU A 40 15.29 1.22 -31.91
CA LEU A 40 14.11 2.09 -31.75
C LEU A 40 14.22 3.34 -32.61
N SER A 41 15.37 4.02 -32.64
CA SER A 41 15.59 5.18 -33.50
C SER A 41 15.43 4.81 -34.97
N GLU A 42 16.04 3.71 -35.42
CA GLU A 42 15.90 3.24 -36.80
C GLU A 42 14.45 2.86 -37.13
N ALA A 43 13.71 2.29 -36.18
CA ALA A 43 12.29 1.98 -36.38
C ALA A 43 11.43 3.25 -36.44
N GLN A 44 11.74 4.27 -35.64
CA GLN A 44 11.09 5.57 -35.68
C GLN A 44 11.37 6.29 -37.01
N ASP A 45 12.61 6.28 -37.47
CA ASP A 45 13.01 6.86 -38.76
C ASP A 45 12.31 6.15 -39.92
N ARG A 46 12.28 4.81 -39.93
CA ARG A 46 11.53 4.05 -40.96
C ARG A 46 10.04 4.38 -40.94
N ASN A 47 9.43 4.49 -39.76
CA ASN A 47 8.02 4.90 -39.65
C ASN A 47 7.77 6.30 -40.20
N LYS A 48 8.71 7.23 -39.96
CA LYS A 48 8.61 8.59 -40.51
C LYS A 48 8.67 8.59 -42.04
N HIS A 49 9.62 7.88 -42.63
CA HIS A 49 9.74 7.74 -44.09
C HIS A 49 8.49 7.09 -44.70
N LEU A 50 7.96 6.02 -44.09
CA LEU A 50 6.72 5.40 -44.53
C LEU A 50 5.52 6.37 -44.43
N GLY A 51 5.49 7.23 -43.40
CA GLY A 51 4.48 8.28 -43.28
C GLY A 51 4.54 9.32 -44.40
N GLU A 52 5.76 9.73 -44.78
CA GLU A 52 6.00 10.64 -45.91
C GLU A 52 5.58 9.98 -47.25
N GLU A 53 5.96 8.72 -47.48
CA GLU A 53 5.55 7.95 -48.67
C GLU A 53 4.03 7.78 -48.77
N ILE A 54 3.35 7.51 -47.64
CA ILE A 54 1.88 7.44 -47.60
C ILE A 54 1.27 8.79 -48.00
N GLY A 55 1.82 9.90 -47.50
CA GLY A 55 1.37 11.25 -47.85
C GLY A 55 1.52 11.53 -49.35
N GLU A 56 2.68 11.21 -49.94
CA GLU A 56 2.93 11.37 -51.38
C GLU A 56 1.99 10.50 -52.22
N LEU A 57 1.77 9.24 -51.82
CA LEU A 57 0.86 8.33 -52.51
C LEU A 57 -0.59 8.81 -52.44
N GLN A 58 -1.03 9.36 -51.30
CA GLN A 58 -2.36 9.95 -51.16
C GLN A 58 -2.53 11.18 -52.05
N GLN A 59 -1.52 12.05 -52.14
CA GLN A 59 -1.55 13.20 -53.05
C GLN A 59 -1.66 12.75 -54.52
N ARG A 60 -0.80 11.82 -54.95
CA ARG A 60 -0.84 11.27 -56.32
C ARG A 60 -2.17 10.59 -56.64
N LEU A 61 -2.76 9.89 -55.67
CA LEU A 61 -4.09 9.31 -55.83
C LEU A 61 -5.14 10.39 -56.07
N GLY A 62 -5.10 11.50 -55.32
CA GLY A 62 -5.98 12.65 -55.51
C GLY A 62 -5.85 13.29 -56.89
N GLU A 63 -4.61 13.50 -57.34
CA GLU A 63 -4.32 14.04 -58.69
C GLU A 63 -4.88 13.14 -59.79
N VAL A 64 -4.59 11.83 -59.74
CA VAL A 64 -5.07 10.86 -60.74
C VAL A 64 -6.59 10.72 -60.72
N GLN A 65 -7.24 10.81 -59.56
CA GLN A 65 -8.70 10.82 -59.46
C GLN A 65 -9.30 12.09 -60.09
N GLY A 66 -8.67 13.25 -59.89
CA GLY A 66 -9.03 14.51 -60.55
C GLY A 66 -8.92 14.42 -62.07
N ASP A 67 -7.79 13.91 -62.57
CA ASP A 67 -7.56 13.69 -63.99
C ASP A 67 -8.56 12.71 -64.59
N ASN A 68 -8.87 11.61 -63.87
CA ASN A 68 -9.87 10.64 -64.34
C ASN A 68 -11.27 11.28 -64.44
N LYS A 69 -11.63 12.16 -63.50
CA LYS A 69 -12.88 12.90 -63.54
C LYS A 69 -12.95 13.82 -64.76
N LEU A 70 -11.86 14.55 -65.04
CA LEU A 70 -11.76 15.42 -66.21
C LEU A 70 -11.81 14.61 -67.51
N LEU A 71 -11.07 13.50 -67.60
CA LEU A 71 -11.09 12.62 -68.77
C LEU A 71 -12.48 12.03 -69.02
N ARG A 72 -13.18 11.57 -67.97
CA ARG A 72 -14.57 11.11 -68.10
C ARG A 72 -15.48 12.20 -68.62
N MET A 73 -15.34 13.44 -68.12
CA MET A 73 -16.10 14.59 -68.60
C MET A 73 -15.79 14.91 -70.07
N THR A 74 -14.52 14.90 -70.46
CA THR A 74 -14.09 15.16 -71.84
C THR A 74 -14.56 14.08 -72.81
N ILE A 75 -14.47 12.80 -72.43
CA ILE A 75 -14.99 11.68 -73.23
C ILE A 75 -16.51 11.79 -73.37
N ALA A 76 -17.23 12.15 -72.31
CA ALA A 76 -18.67 12.35 -72.36
C ALA A 76 -19.04 13.50 -73.31
N LYS A 77 -18.34 14.65 -73.22
CA LYS A 77 -18.48 15.79 -74.14
C LYS A 77 -18.23 15.42 -75.60
N GLN A 78 -17.15 14.68 -75.88
CA GLN A 78 -16.81 14.26 -77.24
C GLN A 78 -17.80 13.25 -77.84
N ARG A 79 -18.42 12.40 -77.02
CA ARG A 79 -19.36 11.37 -77.48
C ARG A 79 -20.79 11.86 -77.67
N LEU A 80 -21.20 12.92 -76.96
CA LEU A 80 -22.59 13.36 -76.88
C LEU A 80 -22.83 14.78 -77.43
N GLY A 81 -21.78 15.53 -77.76
CA GLY A 81 -21.91 16.96 -78.08
C GLY A 81 -22.25 17.79 -76.83
N ASP A 82 -22.08 19.11 -76.91
CA ASP A 82 -22.20 20.02 -75.75
C ASP A 82 -23.61 20.03 -75.12
N ASP A 83 -24.65 19.58 -75.84
CA ASP A 83 -26.05 19.70 -75.41
C ASP A 83 -26.60 18.47 -74.65
N GLU A 84 -25.93 17.31 -74.66
CA GLU A 84 -26.50 16.06 -74.08
C GLU A 84 -25.67 15.41 -72.95
N VAL A 85 -24.54 15.98 -72.55
CA VAL A 85 -23.71 15.42 -71.46
C VAL A 85 -24.47 15.38 -70.12
N GLY A 86 -25.49 16.23 -69.95
CA GLY A 86 -26.35 16.28 -68.76
C GLY A 86 -27.60 15.38 -68.77
N ALA A 87 -27.92 14.76 -69.91
CA ALA A 87 -29.21 14.07 -70.09
C ALA A 87 -29.20 12.57 -69.69
N ARG A 88 -28.04 11.97 -69.42
CA ARG A 88 -27.90 10.52 -69.17
C ARG A 88 -27.70 10.09 -67.71
N HIS A 89 -28.26 10.82 -66.75
CA HIS A 89 -28.09 10.46 -65.34
C HIS A 89 -29.42 10.56 -64.59
N PHE A 90 -30.20 9.50 -64.42
CA PHE A 90 -31.40 9.53 -63.56
C PHE A 90 -32.55 10.44 -64.02
N ALA A 91 -33.78 10.06 -63.67
CA ALA A 91 -34.92 10.94 -63.86
C ALA A 91 -34.82 12.16 -62.94
N ALA A 92 -35.40 13.30 -63.33
CA ALA A 92 -35.24 14.56 -62.59
C ALA A 92 -35.64 14.45 -61.10
N HIS A 93 -36.67 13.65 -60.79
CA HIS A 93 -37.12 13.39 -59.43
C HIS A 93 -36.11 12.59 -58.60
N GLU A 94 -35.45 11.58 -59.18
CA GLU A 94 -34.41 10.79 -58.49
C GLU A 94 -33.18 11.66 -58.18
N ARG A 95 -32.84 12.61 -59.06
CA ARG A 95 -31.79 13.60 -58.79
C ARG A 95 -32.18 14.51 -57.64
N GLU A 96 -33.41 15.00 -57.64
CA GLU A 96 -33.95 15.88 -56.61
C GLU A 96 -33.96 15.19 -55.24
N ASP A 97 -34.38 13.92 -55.17
CA ASP A 97 -34.35 13.13 -53.94
C ASP A 97 -32.92 12.94 -53.40
N LEU A 98 -31.96 12.65 -54.28
CA LEU A 98 -30.55 12.53 -53.89
C LEU A 98 -29.95 13.86 -53.42
N VAL A 99 -30.32 14.98 -54.06
CA VAL A 99 -29.91 16.32 -53.63
C VAL A 99 -30.49 16.63 -52.25
N GLN A 100 -31.78 16.36 -52.02
CA GLN A 100 -32.41 16.56 -50.71
C GLN A 100 -31.76 15.70 -49.62
N GLN A 101 -31.38 14.46 -49.93
CA GLN A 101 -30.65 13.59 -48.99
C GLN A 101 -29.26 14.15 -48.67
N LEU A 102 -28.54 14.66 -49.68
CA LEU A 102 -27.23 15.29 -49.48
C LEU A 102 -27.32 16.58 -48.67
N GLU A 103 -28.34 17.40 -48.91
CA GLU A 103 -28.59 18.62 -48.14
C GLU A 103 -28.89 18.30 -46.67
N LYS A 104 -29.80 17.34 -46.41
CA LYS A 104 -30.10 16.87 -45.05
C LYS A 104 -28.87 16.29 -44.36
N ALA A 105 -28.08 15.47 -45.05
CA ALA A 105 -26.86 14.90 -44.49
C ALA A 105 -25.82 16.00 -44.19
N ARG A 106 -25.72 17.02 -45.05
CA ARG A 106 -24.84 18.17 -44.84
C ARG A 106 -25.28 19.00 -43.64
N GLU A 107 -26.57 19.28 -43.49
CA GLU A 107 -27.11 19.95 -42.32
C GLU A 107 -26.81 19.17 -41.03
N GLN A 108 -27.02 17.85 -41.04
CA GLN A 108 -26.70 16.98 -39.90
C GLN A 108 -25.21 16.99 -39.55
N ILE A 109 -24.33 16.99 -40.57
CA ILE A 109 -22.88 17.09 -40.34
C ILE A 109 -22.55 18.43 -39.70
N GLU A 110 -23.11 19.53 -40.18
CA GLU A 110 -22.83 20.85 -39.61
C GLU A 110 -23.37 20.96 -38.18
N THR A 111 -24.58 20.45 -37.87
CA THR A 111 -25.08 20.42 -36.49
C THR A 111 -24.17 19.59 -35.58
N LEU A 112 -23.75 18.40 -36.01
CA LEU A 112 -22.83 17.56 -35.23
C LEU A 112 -21.47 18.21 -35.03
N ARG A 113 -20.99 19.02 -35.98
CA ARG A 113 -19.74 19.79 -35.83
C ARG A 113 -19.90 20.89 -34.78
N TYR A 114 -21.03 21.59 -34.74
CA TYR A 114 -21.32 22.56 -33.69
C TYR A 114 -21.42 21.89 -32.32
N ASP A 115 -22.15 20.78 -32.21
CA ASP A 115 -22.31 20.04 -30.97
C ASP A 115 -20.96 19.49 -30.46
N LEU A 116 -20.13 18.97 -31.37
CA LEU A 116 -18.77 18.52 -31.04
C LEU A 116 -17.91 19.67 -30.53
N GLN A 117 -17.98 20.84 -31.17
CA GLN A 117 -17.23 22.01 -30.73
C GLN A 117 -17.69 22.47 -29.33
N ALA A 118 -18.99 22.54 -29.08
CA ALA A 118 -19.53 22.90 -27.78
C ALA A 118 -19.08 21.90 -26.68
N ALA A 119 -19.13 20.60 -26.96
CA ALA A 119 -18.67 19.58 -26.03
C ALA A 119 -17.14 19.64 -25.77
N LEU A 120 -16.34 20.04 -26.76
CA LEU A 120 -14.90 20.26 -26.59
C LEU A 120 -14.61 21.48 -25.70
N ASP A 121 -15.38 22.55 -25.85
CA ASP A 121 -15.27 23.75 -25.04
C ASP A 121 -15.66 23.44 -23.57
N GLU A 122 -16.79 22.75 -23.35
CA GLU A 122 -17.20 22.28 -22.02
C GLU A 122 -16.16 21.35 -21.37
N LEU A 123 -15.56 20.44 -22.17
CA LEU A 123 -14.50 19.57 -21.68
C LEU A 123 -13.26 20.36 -21.24
N GLN A 124 -12.94 21.45 -21.93
CA GLN A 124 -11.82 22.31 -21.59
C GLN A 124 -12.08 23.03 -20.25
N ASP A 125 -13.27 23.60 -20.06
CA ASP A 125 -13.68 24.24 -18.81
C ASP A 125 -13.57 23.26 -17.63
N VAL A 126 -14.10 22.04 -17.78
CA VAL A 126 -14.04 21.01 -16.73
C VAL A 126 -12.60 20.58 -16.43
N LYS A 127 -11.71 20.53 -17.44
CA LYS A 127 -10.29 20.24 -17.23
C LYS A 127 -9.61 21.33 -16.43
N GLU A 128 -9.92 22.59 -16.71
CA GLU A 128 -9.38 23.74 -15.99
C GLU A 128 -9.86 23.75 -14.53
N GLU A 129 -11.15 23.53 -14.30
CA GLU A 129 -11.71 23.37 -12.95
C GLU A 129 -11.03 22.23 -12.20
N ARG A 130 -10.87 21.06 -12.84
CA ARG A 130 -10.17 19.91 -12.24
C ARG A 130 -8.75 20.28 -11.85
N SER A 131 -8.02 21.02 -12.69
CA SER A 131 -6.66 21.48 -12.38
C SER A 131 -6.64 22.37 -11.13
N VAL A 132 -7.59 23.31 -11.03
CA VAL A 132 -7.71 24.19 -9.86
C VAL A 132 -7.98 23.40 -8.57
N TYR A 133 -8.87 22.39 -8.63
CA TYR A 133 -9.14 21.53 -7.48
C TYR A 133 -7.95 20.65 -7.11
N GLN A 134 -7.19 20.18 -8.10
CA GLN A 134 -5.98 19.41 -7.88
C GLN A 134 -4.90 20.26 -7.17
N ASP A 135 -4.64 21.47 -7.66
CA ASP A 135 -3.73 22.43 -7.02
C ASP A 135 -4.16 22.79 -5.59
N LYS A 136 -5.47 22.85 -5.34
CA LYS A 136 -6.02 23.08 -4.00
C LYS A 136 -5.78 21.88 -3.09
N SER A 137 -6.00 20.67 -3.58
CA SER A 137 -5.72 19.42 -2.86
C SER A 137 -4.24 19.31 -2.52
N ASP A 138 -3.35 19.61 -3.46
CA ASP A 138 -1.91 19.53 -3.25
C ASP A 138 -1.44 20.56 -2.22
N ARG A 139 -1.94 21.80 -2.28
CA ARG A 139 -1.68 22.82 -1.25
C ARG A 139 -2.17 22.39 0.13
N LEU A 140 -3.40 21.89 0.23
CA LEU A 140 -3.95 21.40 1.50
C LEU A 140 -3.13 20.23 2.05
N ASN A 141 -2.69 19.32 1.20
CA ASN A 141 -1.83 18.21 1.60
C ASN A 141 -0.47 18.69 2.10
N GLN A 142 0.12 19.71 1.46
CA GLN A 142 1.37 20.33 1.93
C GLN A 142 1.19 20.96 3.32
N GLU A 143 0.13 21.75 3.52
CA GLU A 143 -0.20 22.36 4.81
C GLU A 143 -0.46 21.30 5.88
N LEU A 144 -1.21 20.25 5.55
CA LEU A 144 -1.49 19.15 6.46
C LEU A 144 -0.20 18.41 6.86
N ASN A 145 0.67 18.13 5.90
CA ASN A 145 1.98 17.54 6.17
C ASN A 145 2.83 18.44 7.07
N HIS A 146 2.81 19.76 6.84
CA HIS A 146 3.51 20.73 7.68
C HIS A 146 2.98 20.73 9.13
N VAL A 147 1.66 20.78 9.32
CA VAL A 147 1.00 20.77 10.64
C VAL A 147 1.27 19.47 11.40
N LEU A 148 1.30 18.34 10.71
CA LEU A 148 1.56 17.03 11.30
C LEU A 148 3.06 16.76 11.53
N GLY A 149 3.94 17.74 11.32
CA GLY A 149 5.38 17.62 11.56
C GLY A 149 6.10 16.70 10.56
N GLY A 150 5.51 16.50 9.38
CA GLY A 150 6.11 15.74 8.29
C GLY A 150 7.35 16.45 7.76
N HIS A 151 8.51 15.82 7.89
CA HIS A 151 9.69 16.19 7.11
C HIS A 151 9.34 16.14 5.60
N GLU A 152 9.97 16.99 4.78
CA GLU A 152 9.71 17.14 3.35
C GLU A 152 9.72 15.82 2.54
N ASN A 153 10.28 14.73 3.10
CA ASN A 153 10.40 13.41 2.47
C ASN A 153 9.62 12.28 3.16
N ARG A 154 8.80 12.56 4.18
CA ARG A 154 8.05 11.51 4.91
C ARG A 154 6.55 11.70 4.70
N ILE A 155 6.00 10.94 3.75
CA ILE A 155 4.55 10.77 3.62
C ILE A 155 4.04 10.23 4.95
N ILE A 156 3.15 10.97 5.59
CA ILE A 156 2.52 10.56 6.84
C ILE A 156 1.49 9.51 6.51
N ASP A 157 1.73 8.28 6.96
CA ASP A 157 0.78 7.19 6.85
C ASP A 157 -0.38 7.43 7.82
N ILE A 158 -1.48 7.97 7.28
CA ILE A 158 -2.69 8.29 8.03
C ILE A 158 -3.30 7.02 8.64
N ASP A 159 -3.18 5.88 7.97
CA ASP A 159 -3.70 4.61 8.49
C ASP A 159 -2.88 4.14 9.69
N ALA A 160 -1.55 4.28 9.65
CA ALA A 160 -0.68 4.02 10.79
C ALA A 160 -1.02 4.91 11.99
N LEU A 161 -1.23 6.21 11.77
CA LEU A 161 -1.62 7.14 12.83
C LEU A 161 -3.02 6.83 13.40
N CYS A 162 -3.98 6.47 12.54
CA CYS A 162 -5.31 6.05 12.97
C CYS A 162 -5.26 4.79 13.84
N MET A 163 -4.43 3.81 13.46
CA MET A 163 -4.21 2.59 14.26
C MET A 163 -3.55 2.91 15.60
N GLU A 164 -2.52 3.75 15.62
CA GLU A 164 -1.85 4.18 16.85
C GLU A 164 -2.82 4.91 17.78
N ASN A 165 -3.62 5.84 17.24
CA ASN A 165 -4.61 6.57 18.01
C ASN A 165 -5.64 5.62 18.64
N ARG A 166 -6.15 4.65 17.86
CA ARG A 166 -7.09 3.63 18.35
C ARG A 166 -6.48 2.78 19.46
N TYR A 167 -5.23 2.34 19.28
CA TYR A 167 -4.49 1.57 20.27
C TYR A 167 -4.30 2.35 21.58
N LEU A 168 -3.88 3.62 21.48
CA LEU A 168 -3.69 4.49 22.65
C LEU A 168 -5.00 4.75 23.40
N GLN A 169 -6.11 4.95 22.68
CA GLN A 169 -7.44 5.10 23.28
C GLN A 169 -7.86 3.83 24.05
N GLU A 170 -7.68 2.65 23.46
CA GLU A 170 -7.95 1.37 24.13
C GLU A 170 -7.06 1.18 25.36
N ARG A 171 -5.78 1.54 25.27
CA ARG A 171 -4.84 1.46 26.39
C ARG A 171 -5.22 2.41 27.53
N LEU A 172 -5.63 3.62 27.21
CA LEU A 172 -6.11 4.60 28.19
C LEU A 172 -7.37 4.07 28.89
N LYS A 173 -8.30 3.48 28.13
CA LYS A 173 -9.51 2.88 28.69
C LYS A 173 -9.20 1.75 29.69
N GLN A 174 -8.28 0.85 29.35
CA GLN A 174 -7.83 -0.23 30.26
C GLN A 174 -7.24 0.35 31.56
N LEU A 175 -6.36 1.35 31.47
CA LEU A 175 -5.78 2.00 32.64
C LEU A 175 -6.83 2.70 33.50
N GLN A 176 -7.84 3.31 32.88
CA GLN A 176 -8.96 3.93 33.59
C GLN A 176 -9.76 2.88 34.38
N GLU A 177 -10.01 1.72 33.79
CA GLU A 177 -10.68 0.58 34.44
C GLU A 177 -9.86 0.05 35.62
N GLU A 178 -8.54 -0.11 35.45
CA GLU A 178 -7.61 -0.52 36.53
C GLU A 178 -7.61 0.49 37.69
N VAL A 179 -7.54 1.79 37.39
CA VAL A 179 -7.62 2.85 38.40
C VAL A 179 -8.94 2.80 39.15
N ASN A 180 -10.05 2.56 38.47
CA ASN A 180 -11.37 2.44 39.09
C ASN A 180 -11.46 1.21 40.00
N LEU A 181 -10.91 0.08 39.57
CA LEU A 181 -10.80 -1.13 40.39
C LEU A 181 -9.96 -0.88 41.64
N LEU A 182 -8.78 -0.27 41.51
CA LEU A 182 -7.91 0.08 42.62
C LEU A 182 -8.57 1.05 43.60
N LYS A 183 -9.25 2.10 43.10
CA LYS A 183 -10.04 3.03 43.94
C LYS A 183 -11.11 2.27 44.73
N SER A 184 -11.82 1.33 44.10
CA SER A 184 -12.82 0.51 44.78
C SER A 184 -12.19 -0.37 45.88
N SER A 185 -11.04 -0.98 45.60
CA SER A 185 -10.29 -1.81 46.55
C SER A 185 -9.76 -1.00 47.73
N ILE A 186 -9.19 0.18 47.49
CA ILE A 186 -8.76 1.11 48.53
C ILE A 186 -9.94 1.49 49.43
N THR A 187 -11.10 1.76 48.84
CA THR A 187 -12.31 2.12 49.61
C THR A 187 -12.76 0.95 50.49
N LYS A 188 -12.74 -0.29 49.97
CA LYS A 188 -13.02 -1.51 50.74
C LYS A 188 -12.04 -1.69 51.91
N TYR A 189 -10.74 -1.51 51.68
CA TYR A 189 -9.72 -1.64 52.73
C TYR A 189 -9.84 -0.54 53.78
N LYS A 190 -10.09 0.72 53.39
CA LYS A 190 -10.37 1.81 54.33
C LYS A 190 -11.58 1.48 55.21
N ASN A 191 -12.68 1.01 54.62
CA ASN A 191 -13.87 0.62 55.37
C ASN A 191 -13.60 -0.55 56.33
N ALA A 192 -12.82 -1.55 55.92
CA ALA A 192 -12.44 -2.67 56.79
C ALA A 192 -11.55 -2.22 57.95
N LEU A 193 -10.63 -1.28 57.70
CA LEU A 193 -9.75 -0.70 58.72
C LEU A 193 -10.54 0.12 59.74
N GLU A 194 -11.47 0.96 59.30
CA GLU A 194 -12.35 1.75 60.19
C GLU A 194 -13.27 0.84 61.02
N ARG A 195 -13.82 -0.24 60.45
CA ARG A 195 -14.57 -1.25 61.21
C ARG A 195 -13.71 -1.89 62.30
N ARG A 196 -12.42 -2.16 62.02
CA ARG A 196 -11.48 -2.70 63.03
C ARG A 196 -11.13 -1.68 64.11
N LYS A 197 -10.98 -0.39 63.74
CA LYS A 197 -10.73 0.70 64.70
C LYS A 197 -11.92 0.86 65.65
N ASN A 198 -13.14 0.81 65.13
CA ASN A 198 -14.37 0.94 65.91
C ASN A 198 -14.69 -0.33 66.74
N SER A 199 -14.17 -1.49 66.34
CA SER A 199 -14.24 -2.74 67.12
C SER A 199 -13.28 -2.73 68.32
N LYS A 200 -12.09 -2.13 68.21
CA LYS A 200 -11.14 -1.99 69.33
C LYS A 200 -11.63 -1.07 70.46
N THR A 201 -12.56 -0.16 70.18
CA THR A 201 -13.20 0.69 71.22
C THR A 201 -14.25 -0.04 72.07
N HIS A 202 -14.57 -1.31 71.77
CA HIS A 202 -15.56 -2.09 72.53
C HIS A 202 -15.06 -3.42 73.10
N SER A 203 -13.74 -3.65 73.12
CA SER A 203 -13.17 -4.84 73.77
C SER A 203 -11.82 -4.51 74.41
N ARG A 204 -11.88 -4.04 75.67
CA ARG A 204 -10.75 -4.14 76.61
C ARG A 204 -10.95 -5.42 77.42
N SER A 205 -10.63 -6.55 76.82
CA SER A 205 -10.44 -7.80 77.54
C SER A 205 -9.05 -8.33 77.23
N SER A 206 -8.22 -8.31 78.28
CA SER A 206 -6.88 -8.85 78.38
C SER A 206 -6.78 -10.29 77.87
N SER A 207 -6.09 -10.48 76.75
CA SER A 207 -5.54 -11.76 76.33
C SER A 207 -4.51 -11.49 75.24
N SER A 208 -3.27 -11.90 75.47
CA SER A 208 -2.16 -11.81 74.51
C SER A 208 -2.42 -12.77 73.34
N ALA A 209 -3.36 -12.43 72.48
CA ALA A 209 -3.75 -13.26 71.35
C ALA A 209 -2.83 -12.97 70.16
N LEU A 210 -2.11 -14.00 69.70
CA LEU A 210 -1.39 -14.16 68.44
C LEU A 210 -2.31 -13.96 67.21
N THR A 211 -2.97 -12.80 67.10
CA THR A 211 -4.00 -12.49 66.09
C THR A 211 -3.56 -11.39 65.12
N GLY A 212 -2.25 -11.16 65.04
CA GLY A 212 -1.63 -10.27 64.05
C GLY A 212 -1.12 -11.05 62.85
N VAL A 213 -1.28 -10.49 61.65
CA VAL A 213 -0.61 -10.98 60.43
C VAL A 213 0.90 -10.90 60.69
N LEU A 214 1.55 -12.05 60.87
CA LEU A 214 2.99 -12.13 61.08
C LEU A 214 3.70 -11.78 59.77
N SER A 215 4.70 -10.90 59.86
CA SER A 215 5.58 -10.57 58.74
C SER A 215 6.42 -11.79 58.35
N ALA A 216 6.77 -11.92 57.07
CA ALA A 216 7.64 -12.99 56.58
C ALA A 216 8.98 -13.08 57.35
N LYS A 217 9.50 -11.94 57.83
CA LYS A 217 10.69 -11.91 58.70
C LYS A 217 10.45 -12.49 60.09
N GLN A 218 9.28 -12.23 60.67
CA GLN A 218 8.90 -12.75 61.99
C GLN A 218 8.64 -14.26 61.94
N VAL A 219 8.06 -14.75 60.83
CA VAL A 219 7.93 -16.19 60.58
C VAL A 219 9.29 -16.84 60.41
N GLN A 220 10.22 -16.19 59.71
CA GLN A 220 11.57 -16.70 59.52
C GLN A 220 12.38 -16.75 60.82
N GLU A 221 12.31 -15.71 61.65
CA GLU A 221 12.96 -15.67 62.98
C GLU A 221 12.42 -16.75 63.92
N LEU A 222 11.10 -16.96 63.96
CA LEU A 222 10.48 -18.04 64.76
C LEU A 222 10.89 -19.45 64.31
N LEU A 223 11.19 -19.64 63.02
CA LEU A 223 11.62 -20.92 62.46
C LEU A 223 13.14 -21.15 62.53
N SER A 224 13.93 -20.12 62.84
CA SER A 224 15.39 -20.19 62.89
C SER A 224 15.98 -20.21 64.30
N GLU A 225 15.15 -20.09 65.34
CA GLU A 225 15.57 -20.40 66.71
C GLU A 225 15.84 -21.92 66.86
N ASP A 226 17.12 -22.26 66.94
CA ASP A 226 17.72 -23.60 66.96
C ASP A 226 17.50 -24.33 68.30
N HIS A 227 16.37 -24.09 68.97
CA HIS A 227 15.95 -24.81 70.16
C HIS A 227 14.69 -25.55 69.79
N GLY A 228 14.73 -26.89 69.86
CA GLY A 228 13.59 -27.77 69.60
C GLY A 228 12.38 -27.33 70.42
N CYS A 229 11.57 -26.44 69.84
CA CYS A 229 10.43 -25.85 70.49
C CYS A 229 9.30 -26.85 70.35
N SER A 230 9.13 -27.68 71.38
CA SER A 230 7.89 -28.39 71.59
C SER A 230 6.81 -27.36 71.90
N LEU A 231 6.24 -26.78 70.83
CA LEU A 231 4.99 -26.04 70.89
C LEU A 231 4.00 -26.93 71.68
N PRO A 232 3.46 -26.47 72.81
CA PRO A 232 2.53 -27.28 73.57
C PRO A 232 1.38 -27.66 72.63
N ALA A 233 1.05 -28.96 72.55
CA ALA A 233 0.03 -29.52 71.66
C ALA A 233 -1.38 -29.12 72.12
N THR A 234 -1.61 -27.82 72.19
CA THR A 234 -2.90 -27.23 72.47
C THR A 234 -3.71 -27.23 71.17
N PRO A 235 -5.03 -27.38 71.22
CA PRO A 235 -5.88 -27.31 70.04
C PRO A 235 -5.70 -25.99 69.25
N GLN A 236 -5.32 -24.90 69.94
CA GLN A 236 -5.04 -23.61 69.30
C GLN A 236 -3.73 -23.62 68.50
N SER A 237 -2.62 -24.13 69.04
CA SER A 237 -1.35 -24.18 68.31
C SER A 237 -1.44 -25.09 67.07
N ILE A 238 -2.23 -26.17 67.15
CA ILE A 238 -2.53 -27.04 66.00
C ILE A 238 -3.36 -26.30 64.94
N SER A 239 -4.33 -25.46 65.35
CA SER A 239 -5.12 -24.63 64.44
C SER A 239 -4.26 -23.58 63.73
N ASP A 240 -3.37 -22.92 64.47
CA ASP A 240 -2.47 -21.88 63.92
C ASP A 240 -1.45 -22.49 62.95
N LEU A 241 -0.89 -23.67 63.27
CA LEU A 241 -0.02 -24.45 62.36
C LEU A 241 -0.76 -24.87 61.09
N LYS A 242 -2.02 -25.32 61.20
CA LYS A 242 -2.84 -25.64 60.02
C LYS A 242 -3.06 -24.41 59.16
N SER A 243 -3.41 -23.27 59.75
CA SER A 243 -3.59 -22.01 59.04
C SER A 243 -2.31 -21.55 58.32
N LEU A 244 -1.15 -21.67 58.98
CA LEU A 244 0.15 -21.36 58.38
C LEU A 244 0.47 -22.30 57.22
N ALA A 245 0.24 -23.60 57.38
CA ALA A 245 0.44 -24.58 56.32
C ALA A 245 -0.46 -24.31 55.10
N THR A 246 -1.72 -23.92 55.32
CA THR A 246 -2.64 -23.54 54.24
C THR A 246 -2.15 -22.28 53.52
N ALA A 247 -1.73 -21.24 54.27
CA ALA A 247 -1.20 -20.00 53.68
C ALA A 247 0.09 -20.24 52.87
N LEU A 248 0.98 -21.12 53.35
CA LEU A 248 2.19 -21.50 52.62
C LEU A 248 1.86 -22.30 51.35
N LEU A 249 0.89 -23.22 51.40
CA LEU A 249 0.41 -23.95 50.22
C LEU A 249 -0.22 -23.01 49.18
N GLU A 250 -1.04 -22.07 49.60
CA GLU A 250 -1.62 -21.04 48.73
C GLU A 250 -0.52 -20.18 48.07
N THR A 251 0.49 -19.77 48.85
CA THR A 251 1.62 -18.99 48.34
C THR A 251 2.45 -19.79 47.32
N ILE A 252 2.68 -21.09 47.56
CA ILE A 252 3.36 -21.97 46.60
C ILE A 252 2.53 -22.12 45.32
N HIS A 253 1.21 -22.28 45.46
CA HIS A 253 0.32 -22.41 44.32
C HIS A 253 0.32 -21.14 43.45
N GLU A 254 0.24 -19.96 44.07
CA GLU A 254 0.31 -18.67 43.39
C GLU A 254 1.66 -18.48 42.67
N LYS A 255 2.78 -18.78 43.34
CA LYS A 255 4.11 -18.73 42.71
C LYS A 255 4.23 -19.69 41.52
N ASN A 256 3.68 -20.89 41.62
CA ASN A 256 3.65 -21.85 40.51
C ASN A 256 2.84 -21.31 39.32
N MET A 257 1.70 -20.66 39.58
CA MET A 257 0.90 -20.02 38.53
C MET A 257 1.68 -18.90 37.84
N VAL A 258 2.35 -18.03 38.60
CA VAL A 258 3.19 -16.96 38.04
C VAL A 258 4.29 -17.53 37.15
N ILE A 259 4.99 -18.57 37.61
CA ILE A 259 6.04 -19.24 36.81
C ILE A 259 5.44 -19.84 35.52
N GLN A 260 4.27 -20.45 35.59
CA GLN A 260 3.59 -21.00 34.41
C GLN A 260 3.24 -19.91 33.39
N HIS A 261 2.66 -18.80 33.85
CA HIS A 261 2.38 -17.64 32.98
C HIS A 261 3.65 -17.06 32.36
N GLN A 262 4.73 -16.96 33.15
CA GLN A 262 6.03 -16.49 32.63
C GLN A 262 6.58 -17.42 31.54
N ARG A 263 6.51 -18.75 31.75
CA ARG A 263 6.92 -19.74 30.74
C ARG A 263 6.11 -19.62 29.46
N GLN A 264 4.80 -19.43 29.56
CA GLN A 264 3.93 -19.25 28.40
C GLN A 264 4.23 -17.95 27.65
N THR A 265 4.48 -16.86 28.37
CA THR A 265 4.88 -15.57 27.80
C THR A 265 6.22 -15.69 27.07
N ASN A 266 7.22 -16.32 27.69
CA ASN A 266 8.52 -16.57 27.07
C ASN A 266 8.42 -17.45 25.82
N LYS A 267 7.49 -18.42 25.81
CA LYS A 267 7.22 -19.24 24.61
C LYS A 267 6.69 -18.40 23.45
N ILE A 268 5.75 -17.49 23.71
CA ILE A 268 5.21 -16.58 22.68
C ILE A 268 6.30 -15.65 22.16
N LEU A 269 7.10 -15.06 23.05
CA LEU A 269 8.23 -14.21 22.68
C LEU A 269 9.25 -14.97 21.83
N GLY A 270 9.62 -16.18 22.23
CA GLY A 270 10.54 -17.04 21.47
C GLY A 270 10.02 -17.35 20.06
N ASN A 271 8.73 -17.66 19.91
CA ASN A 271 8.12 -17.87 18.60
C ASN A 271 8.19 -16.61 17.72
N ARG A 272 7.95 -15.43 18.31
CA ARG A 272 7.99 -14.16 17.58
C ARG A 272 9.41 -13.80 17.14
N VAL A 273 10.41 -14.05 18.00
CA VAL A 273 11.83 -13.90 17.65
C VAL A 273 12.21 -14.82 16.49
N ALA A 274 11.82 -16.10 16.55
CA ALA A 274 12.08 -17.05 15.46
C ALA A 274 11.42 -16.62 14.13
N GLU A 275 10.21 -16.05 14.19
CA GLU A 275 9.53 -15.50 13.01
C GLU A 275 10.30 -14.29 12.42
N LEU A 276 10.78 -13.40 13.29
CA LEU A 276 11.59 -12.24 12.89
C LEU A 276 12.92 -12.67 12.28
N GLU A 277 13.61 -13.63 12.88
CA GLU A 277 14.85 -14.21 12.33
C GLU A 277 14.64 -14.81 10.95
N LYS A 278 13.51 -15.50 10.72
CA LYS A 278 13.16 -16.03 9.40
C LYS A 278 12.91 -14.92 8.38
N LYS A 279 12.18 -13.87 8.77
CA LYS A 279 11.94 -12.69 7.91
C LYS A 279 13.24 -11.98 7.56
N LEU A 280 14.12 -11.80 8.55
CA LEU A 280 15.44 -11.21 8.38
C LEU A 280 16.28 -11.98 7.36
N ARG A 281 16.42 -13.30 7.52
CA ARG A 281 17.12 -14.17 6.55
C ARG A 281 16.54 -14.09 5.14
N THR A 282 15.21 -13.94 5.03
CA THR A 282 14.57 -13.78 3.71
C THR A 282 14.99 -12.46 3.05
N LEU A 283 15.10 -11.38 3.82
CA LEU A 283 15.57 -10.08 3.33
C LEU A 283 17.06 -10.10 2.96
N GLU A 284 17.89 -10.84 3.72
CA GLU A 284 19.31 -11.06 3.37
C GLU A 284 19.46 -11.76 2.02
N ILE A 285 18.73 -12.87 1.80
CA ILE A 285 18.77 -13.63 0.54
C ILE A 285 18.26 -12.79 -0.64
N ALA A 286 17.27 -11.93 -0.41
CA ALA A 286 16.73 -11.04 -1.42
C ALA A 286 17.65 -9.83 -1.73
N GLY A 287 18.77 -9.66 -1.02
CA GLY A 287 19.69 -8.53 -1.19
C GLY A 287 19.12 -7.18 -0.72
N LEU A 288 18.00 -7.20 0.02
CA LEU A 288 17.33 -6.01 0.55
C LEU A 288 17.88 -5.57 1.91
N TRP A 289 18.70 -6.41 2.53
CA TRP A 289 19.35 -6.13 3.80
C TRP A 289 20.71 -6.84 3.89
N SER A 290 21.74 -6.13 4.36
CA SER A 290 23.03 -6.71 4.71
C SER A 290 23.55 -6.07 6.00
N LEU A 291 24.22 -6.86 6.83
CA LEU A 291 24.91 -6.35 8.01
C LEU A 291 26.12 -5.53 7.57
N PRO A 292 26.33 -4.32 8.11
CA PRO A 292 27.62 -3.63 8.01
C PRO A 292 28.69 -4.53 8.64
N GLY A 293 29.72 -4.87 7.87
CA GLY A 293 30.90 -5.61 8.35
C GLY A 293 31.78 -4.77 9.26
#